data_AF-A0A351X5Q7-F1
#
_entry.id   AF-A0A351X5Q7-F1
#
_cell.length_a   1.000
_cell.length_b   1.000
_cell.length_c   1.000
_cell.angle_alpha   90.00
_cell.angle_beta   90.00
_cell.angle_gamma   90.00
#
_symmetry.space_group_name_H-M   'P 1'
#
loop_
_entity.id
_entity.type
_entity.pdbx_description
1 polymer ?
#
loop_
_entity_poly.entity_id
_entity_poly.type
_entity_poly.pdbx_seq_one_letter_code
_entity_poly.pdbx_strand_id
1 'polypeptide(L)'
;MKILAVSDIELGYIYNLQISQRFKDAELLVSCGDLPYFYLEFMISMLDRPLYFVRGNHAHEVEITTGGERSAPWGAVDLHRKAVRTESGLLLAGIEGCNRYNNGPYQYTQSEMWQMVYELTPALLYNRIRYGRFL
;
A
#
# COMPACT_ATOMS: atom_id res chain seq x y z
N MET A 1 9.43 6.01 -15.32
CA MET A 1 8.57 5.31 -14.36
C MET A 1 7.45 6.22 -13.92
N LYS A 2 6.20 5.85 -14.18
CA LYS A 2 5.02 6.59 -13.72
C LYS A 2 4.27 5.86 -12.60
N ILE A 3 4.16 6.61 -11.51
CA ILE A 3 3.42 6.45 -10.25
C ILE A 3 1.89 6.64 -10.32
N LEU A 4 1.00 5.64 -10.18
CA LEU A 4 -0.38 5.96 -9.77
C LEU A 4 -0.53 5.75 -8.26
N ALA A 5 -0.60 6.84 -7.50
CA ALA A 5 -0.76 6.82 -6.05
C ALA A 5 -2.21 7.20 -5.67
N VAL A 6 -2.80 6.46 -4.74
CA VAL A 6 -4.18 6.61 -4.27
C VAL A 6 -4.26 6.52 -2.74
N SER A 7 -5.18 7.27 -2.11
CA SER A 7 -5.34 7.33 -0.65
C SER A 7 -6.72 7.88 -0.28
N ASP A 8 -7.20 7.58 0.92
CA ASP A 8 -8.29 8.21 1.68
C ASP A 8 -9.71 8.12 1.11
N ILE A 9 -9.90 8.46 -0.16
CA ILE A 9 -11.22 8.65 -0.76
C ILE A 9 -11.29 7.97 -2.11
N GLU A 10 -12.34 7.18 -2.30
CA GLU A 10 -12.70 6.64 -3.60
C GLU A 10 -13.11 7.75 -4.57
N LEU A 11 -12.48 7.75 -5.73
CA LEU A 11 -12.85 8.67 -6.80
C LEU A 11 -13.64 7.92 -7.87
N GLY A 12 -14.88 8.32 -8.10
CA GLY A 12 -15.78 7.64 -9.04
C GLY A 12 -15.27 7.61 -10.50
N TYR A 13 -14.40 8.53 -10.90
CA TYR A 13 -13.77 8.49 -12.22
C TYR A 13 -12.62 7.48 -12.32
N ILE A 14 -12.10 7.00 -11.19
CA ILE A 14 -11.16 5.88 -11.12
C ILE A 14 -11.96 4.58 -11.15
N TYR A 15 -13.10 4.50 -10.44
CA TYR A 15 -14.02 3.36 -10.50
C TYR A 15 -14.87 3.38 -11.79
N ASN A 16 -14.22 3.38 -12.94
CA ASN A 16 -14.81 3.43 -14.27
C ASN A 16 -13.96 2.60 -15.25
N LEU A 17 -14.60 1.92 -16.20
CA LEU A 17 -13.94 1.16 -17.26
C LEU A 17 -12.95 1.97 -18.12
N GLN A 18 -13.08 3.30 -18.15
CA GLN A 18 -12.15 4.19 -18.84
C GLN A 18 -10.82 4.42 -18.11
N ILE A 19 -10.66 3.90 -16.87
CA ILE A 19 -9.43 4.04 -16.08
C ILE A 19 -8.18 3.57 -16.85
N SER A 20 -8.30 2.47 -17.60
CA SER A 20 -7.22 1.89 -18.40
C SER A 20 -6.75 2.81 -19.52
N GLN A 21 -7.64 3.62 -20.10
CA GLN A 21 -7.28 4.61 -21.11
C GLN A 21 -6.61 5.84 -20.47
N ARG A 22 -7.15 6.28 -19.32
CA ARG A 22 -6.70 7.48 -18.61
C ARG A 22 -5.34 7.31 -17.96
N PHE A 23 -5.06 6.14 -17.41
CA PHE A 23 -3.83 5.82 -16.68
C PHE A 23 -3.01 4.71 -17.36
N LYS A 24 -3.12 4.58 -18.69
CA LYS A 24 -2.42 3.55 -19.48
C LYS A 24 -0.90 3.55 -19.30
N ASP A 25 -0.36 4.71 -18.97
CA ASP A 25 1.06 4.98 -18.82
C ASP A 25 1.56 4.76 -17.39
N ALA A 26 0.67 4.47 -16.44
CA ALA A 26 1.06 4.03 -15.11
C ALA A 26 1.73 2.65 -15.20
N GLU A 27 2.87 2.53 -14.54
CA GLU A 27 3.69 1.31 -14.52
C GLU A 27 3.53 0.55 -13.20
N LEU A 28 3.09 1.23 -12.14
CA LEU A 28 2.96 0.69 -10.79
C LEU A 28 1.90 1.49 -10.01
N LEU A 29 1.19 0.80 -9.11
CA LEU A 29 0.16 1.38 -8.24
C LEU A 29 0.65 1.40 -6.78
N VAL A 30 0.38 2.49 -6.07
CA VAL A 30 0.63 2.61 -4.63
C VAL A 30 -0.64 3.07 -3.92
N SER A 31 -1.08 2.33 -2.91
CA SER A 31 -2.13 2.77 -1.99
C SER A 31 -1.53 3.13 -0.63
N CYS A 32 -1.80 4.35 -0.17
CA CYS A 32 -1.33 4.85 1.12
C CYS A 32 -2.32 4.60 2.27
N GLY A 33 -3.40 3.86 2.02
CA GLY A 33 -4.39 3.50 3.03
C GLY A 33 -5.75 4.14 2.84
N ASP A 34 -6.65 3.80 3.77
CA ASP A 34 -8.03 4.28 3.87
C ASP A 34 -8.86 4.16 2.59
N LEU A 35 -8.56 3.12 1.80
CA LEU A 35 -9.33 2.72 0.63
C LEU A 35 -9.82 1.28 0.80
N PRO A 36 -11.07 0.99 0.41
CA PRO A 36 -11.57 -0.38 0.45
C PRO A 36 -10.84 -1.34 -0.49
N TYR A 37 -10.73 -2.61 -0.11
CA TYR A 37 -9.98 -3.60 -0.87
C TYR A 37 -10.60 -3.85 -2.25
N PHE A 38 -11.92 -3.79 -2.39
CA PHE A 38 -12.57 -3.96 -3.71
C PHE A 38 -12.14 -2.87 -4.71
N TYR A 39 -11.87 -1.67 -4.22
CA TYR A 39 -11.43 -0.55 -5.05
C TYR A 39 -10.00 -0.77 -5.54
N LEU A 40 -9.12 -1.25 -4.66
CA LEU A 40 -7.75 -1.63 -5.01
C LEU A 40 -7.72 -2.79 -6.01
N GLU A 41 -8.52 -3.82 -5.78
CA GLU A 41 -8.66 -4.99 -6.67
C GLU A 41 -9.22 -4.63 -8.04
N PHE A 42 -10.18 -3.69 -8.09
CA PHE A 42 -10.67 -3.14 -9.35
C PHE A 42 -9.54 -2.49 -10.14
N MET A 43 -8.69 -1.67 -9.49
CA MET A 43 -7.55 -1.04 -10.15
C MET A 43 -6.52 -2.07 -10.62
N ILE A 44 -6.21 -3.09 -9.81
CA ILE A 44 -5.33 -4.19 -10.20
C ILE A 44 -5.88 -4.87 -11.47
N SER A 45 -7.17 -5.21 -11.46
CA SER A 45 -7.81 -5.92 -12.56
C SER A 45 -7.91 -5.09 -13.84
N MET A 46 -8.18 -3.79 -13.73
CA MET A 46 -8.38 -2.90 -14.88
C MET A 46 -7.08 -2.37 -15.48
N LEU A 47 -6.04 -2.17 -14.66
CA LEU A 47 -4.76 -1.61 -15.10
C LEU A 47 -3.72 -2.70 -15.38
N ASP A 48 -3.90 -3.91 -14.85
CA ASP A 48 -2.95 -5.03 -14.98
C ASP A 48 -1.53 -4.61 -14.56
N ARG A 49 -1.44 -3.90 -13.44
CA ARG A 49 -0.19 -3.37 -12.86
C ARG A 49 -0.02 -3.84 -11.41
N PRO A 50 1.23 -4.04 -10.95
CA PRO A 50 1.48 -4.39 -9.56
C PRO A 50 1.01 -3.27 -8.64
N LEU A 51 0.29 -3.63 -7.57
CA LEU A 51 -0.17 -2.72 -6.54
C LEU A 51 0.53 -3.01 -5.22
N TYR A 52 1.09 -1.97 -4.64
CA TYR A 52 1.69 -2.00 -3.31
C TYR A 52 0.83 -1.17 -2.37
N PHE A 53 0.57 -1.65 -1.17
CA PHE A 53 -0.28 -0.91 -0.23
C PHE A 53 0.21 -0.98 1.20
N VAL A 54 -0.25 -0.01 1.99
CA VAL A 54 -0.30 -0.06 3.44
C VAL A 54 -1.73 0.21 3.87
N ARG A 55 -2.12 -0.23 5.07
CA ARG A 55 -3.40 0.15 5.65
C ARG A 55 -3.34 1.56 6.23
N GLY A 56 -4.44 2.29 6.10
CA GLY A 56 -4.62 3.56 6.80
C GLY A 56 -5.21 3.34 8.19
N ASN A 57 -5.45 4.42 8.91
CA ASN A 57 -5.93 4.36 10.30
C ASN A 57 -7.43 4.10 10.44
N HIS A 58 -8.20 4.26 9.36
CA HIS A 58 -9.61 3.90 9.27
C HIS A 58 -9.85 2.53 8.63
N ALA A 59 -8.80 1.82 8.25
CA ALA A 59 -8.92 0.48 7.72
C ALA A 59 -9.65 -0.44 8.71
N HIS A 60 -10.52 -1.29 8.16
CA HIS A 60 -11.09 -2.40 8.93
C HIS A 60 -10.08 -3.55 8.96
N GLU A 61 -10.00 -4.27 10.09
CA GLU A 61 -9.17 -5.49 10.19
C GLU A 61 -9.56 -6.54 9.15
N VAL A 62 -10.87 -6.63 8.91
CA VAL A 62 -11.48 -7.58 7.99
C VAL A 62 -12.55 -6.85 7.18
N GLU A 63 -12.54 -7.03 5.87
CA GLU A 63 -13.68 -6.74 5.02
C GLU A 63 -14.53 -8.00 4.86
N ILE A 64 -15.82 -7.87 5.17
CA ILE A 64 -16.81 -8.93 4.95
C ILE A 64 -17.38 -8.75 3.55
N THR A 65 -17.20 -9.76 2.71
CA THR A 65 -17.72 -9.78 1.34
C THR A 65 -18.64 -10.98 1.15
N THR A 66 -19.35 -11.03 0.03
CA THR A 66 -20.14 -12.22 -0.37
C THR A 66 -19.29 -13.49 -0.49
N GLY A 67 -17.97 -13.33 -0.72
CA GLY A 67 -17.00 -14.43 -0.78
C GLY A 67 -16.37 -14.82 0.57
N GLY A 68 -16.80 -14.19 1.67
CA GLY A 68 -16.27 -14.40 3.01
C GLY A 68 -15.45 -13.22 3.53
N GLU A 69 -14.80 -13.47 4.67
CA GLU A 69 -13.92 -12.52 5.36
C GLU A 69 -12.55 -12.47 4.70
N ARG A 70 -12.01 -11.26 4.50
CA ARG A 70 -10.64 -11.06 4.04
C ARG A 70 -9.94 -9.97 4.82
N SER A 71 -8.65 -10.16 5.06
CA SER A 71 -7.80 -9.21 5.78
C SER A 71 -6.91 -8.36 4.87
N ALA A 72 -6.91 -8.58 3.55
CA ALA A 72 -6.11 -7.84 2.58
C ALA A 72 -6.74 -7.87 1.16
N PRO A 73 -6.44 -6.90 0.29
CA PRO A 73 -6.83 -6.93 -1.12
C PRO A 73 -6.06 -8.01 -1.87
N TRP A 74 -6.77 -8.76 -2.71
CA TRP A 74 -6.15 -9.78 -3.56
C TRP A 74 -5.29 -9.18 -4.66
N GLY A 75 -4.15 -9.81 -4.93
CA GLY A 75 -3.18 -9.38 -5.95
C GLY A 75 -2.32 -8.18 -5.53
N ALA A 76 -2.56 -7.59 -4.36
CA ALA A 76 -1.75 -6.50 -3.82
C ALA A 76 -0.60 -7.01 -2.95
N VAL A 77 0.47 -6.23 -2.88
CA VAL A 77 1.63 -6.48 -2.00
C VAL A 77 1.56 -5.54 -0.80
N ASP A 78 1.31 -6.11 0.37
CA ASP A 78 1.35 -5.38 1.64
C ASP A 78 2.79 -4.98 2.00
N LEU A 79 3.04 -3.68 2.12
CA LEU A 79 4.33 -3.08 2.46
C LEU A 79 4.54 -2.87 3.97
N HIS A 80 3.54 -3.12 4.83
CA HIS A 80 3.66 -2.87 6.26
C HIS A 80 4.88 -3.61 6.86
N ARG A 81 5.82 -2.82 7.42
CA ARG A 81 7.07 -3.28 8.05
C ARG A 81 7.96 -4.09 7.10
N LYS A 82 7.84 -3.89 5.78
CA LYS A 82 8.65 -4.56 4.76
C LYS A 82 9.37 -3.53 3.90
N ALA A 83 10.55 -3.91 3.42
CA ALA A 83 11.23 -3.23 2.32
C ALA A 83 11.36 -4.22 1.15
N VAL A 84 10.89 -3.83 -0.03
CA VAL A 84 10.81 -4.69 -1.22
C VAL A 84 11.45 -4.01 -2.41
N ARG A 85 11.94 -4.82 -3.36
CA ARG A 85 12.40 -4.33 -4.66
C ARG A 85 11.41 -4.78 -5.73
N THR A 86 10.91 -3.84 -6.53
CA THR A 86 10.06 -4.13 -7.68
C THR A 86 10.87 -4.78 -8.80
N GLU A 87 10.17 -5.34 -9.79
CA GLU A 87 10.79 -5.83 -11.03
C GLU A 87 11.51 -4.72 -11.79
N SER A 88 10.95 -3.49 -11.78
CA SER A 88 11.57 -2.29 -12.36
C SER A 88 12.81 -1.80 -11.60
N GLY A 89 13.12 -2.38 -10.44
CA GLY A 89 14.26 -2.02 -9.60
C GLY A 89 14.04 -0.82 -8.68
N LEU A 90 12.80 -0.40 -8.50
CA LEU A 90 12.39 0.54 -7.47
C LEU A 90 12.44 -0.18 -6.11
N LEU A 91 12.94 0.51 -5.08
CA LEU A 91 12.89 0.02 -3.71
C LEU A 91 11.76 0.76 -2.98
N LEU A 92 10.92 0.00 -2.31
CA LEU A 92 9.75 0.50 -1.59
C LEU A 92 9.81 0.00 -0.15
N ALA A 93 9.35 0.81 0.78
CA ALA A 93 9.10 0.38 2.16
C ALA A 93 7.84 1.07 2.69
N GLY A 94 7.14 0.42 3.61
CA GLY A 94 5.88 0.92 4.15
C GLY A 94 5.72 0.72 5.65
N ILE A 95 5.01 1.64 6.28
CA ILE A 95 4.47 1.54 7.64
C ILE A 95 3.01 1.91 7.54
N GLU A 96 2.16 1.19 8.27
CA GLU A 96 0.71 1.35 8.20
C GLU A 96 0.21 2.07 9.45
N GLY A 97 -1.03 2.57 9.38
CA GLY A 97 -1.69 3.23 10.49
C GLY A 97 -1.15 4.62 10.80
N CYS A 98 -1.43 5.10 12.01
CA CYS A 98 -1.07 6.45 12.42
C CYS A 98 -0.77 6.55 13.93
N ASN A 99 -0.34 7.75 14.33
CA ASN A 99 -0.22 8.08 15.75
C ASN A 99 -1.58 8.08 16.44
N ARG A 100 -1.64 7.48 17.61
CA ARG A 100 -2.86 7.30 18.39
C ARG A 100 -3.48 8.63 18.82
N TYR A 101 -4.72 8.84 18.42
CA TYR A 101 -5.60 9.92 18.91
C TYR A 101 -6.95 9.39 19.43
N ASN A 102 -7.26 8.12 19.19
CA ASN A 102 -8.34 7.36 19.83
C ASN A 102 -7.90 5.89 20.01
N ASN A 103 -8.82 4.94 20.20
CA ASN A 103 -8.47 3.51 20.40
C ASN A 103 -8.77 2.64 19.17
N GLY A 104 -8.50 3.14 17.97
CA GLY A 104 -8.64 2.38 16.72
C GLY A 104 -7.60 1.26 16.55
N PRO A 105 -7.88 0.25 15.72
CA PRO A 105 -7.02 -0.94 15.56
C PRO A 105 -5.66 -0.64 14.92
N TYR A 106 -5.58 0.35 14.03
CA TYR A 106 -4.35 0.76 13.34
C TYR A 106 -3.78 2.07 13.90
N GLN A 107 -3.89 2.25 15.22
CA GLN A 107 -3.38 3.43 15.92
C GLN A 107 -2.34 3.04 16.94
N TYR A 108 -1.17 3.64 16.79
CA TYR A 108 0.03 3.25 17.52
C TYR A 108 0.53 4.42 18.36
N THR A 109 1.11 4.13 19.51
CA THR A 109 1.91 5.10 20.25
C THR A 109 3.10 5.56 19.41
N GLN A 110 3.60 6.75 19.72
CA GLN A 110 4.82 7.28 19.09
C GLN A 110 5.99 6.27 19.19
N SER A 111 6.14 5.58 20.32
CA SER A 111 7.16 4.53 20.51
C SER A 111 6.97 3.33 19.61
N GLU A 112 5.73 2.85 19.43
CA GLU A 112 5.42 1.74 18.52
C GLU A 112 5.67 2.13 17.06
N MET A 113 5.29 3.35 16.66
CA MET A 113 5.61 3.89 15.33
C MET A 113 7.12 3.92 15.08
N TRP A 114 7.90 4.43 16.03
CA TRP A 114 9.37 4.42 15.93
C TRP A 114 9.95 3.02 15.90
N GLN A 115 9.41 2.09 16.69
CA GLN A 115 9.83 0.69 16.65
C GLN A 115 9.69 0.10 15.24
N MET A 116 8.54 0.33 14.58
CA MET A 116 8.32 -0.11 13.21
C MET A 116 9.30 0.52 12.22
N VAL A 117 9.66 1.80 12.40
CA VAL A 117 10.71 2.45 11.61
C VAL A 117 12.07 1.79 11.83
N TYR A 118 12.44 1.51 13.07
CA TYR A 118 13.71 0.87 13.39
C TYR A 118 13.82 -0.54 12.82
N GLU A 119 12.73 -1.29 12.79
CA GLU A 119 12.67 -2.62 12.18
C GLU A 119 12.93 -2.62 10.67
N LEU A 120 12.67 -1.51 9.97
CA LEU A 120 13.05 -1.36 8.55
C LEU A 120 14.56 -1.11 8.38
N THR A 121 15.25 -0.63 9.40
CA THR A 121 16.65 -0.18 9.30
C THR A 121 17.60 -1.26 8.78
N PRO A 122 17.55 -2.53 9.24
CA PRO A 122 18.39 -3.60 8.69
C PRO A 122 18.18 -3.83 7.19
N ALA A 123 16.92 -3.84 6.73
CA ALA A 123 16.59 -4.03 5.33
C ALA A 123 17.04 -2.84 4.46
N LEU A 124 16.88 -1.62 4.97
CA LEU A 124 17.37 -0.41 4.30
C LEU A 124 18.89 -0.40 4.20
N LEU A 125 19.61 -0.78 5.26
CA LEU A 125 21.08 -0.90 5.24
C LEU A 125 21.55 -1.95 4.22
N TYR A 126 20.87 -3.10 4.17
CA TYR A 126 21.12 -4.12 3.16
C TYR A 126 20.92 -3.59 1.73
N ASN A 127 19.84 -2.84 1.51
CA ASN A 127 19.61 -2.18 0.22
C ASN A 127 20.75 -1.22 -0.14
N ARG A 128 21.27 -0.45 0.82
CA ARG A 128 22.42 0.45 0.58
C ARG A 128 23.68 -0.32 0.18
N ILE A 129 23.97 -1.45 0.84
CA ILE A 129 25.13 -2.29 0.52
C ILE A 129 24.99 -2.89 -0.88
N ARG A 130 23.79 -3.41 -1.22
CA ARG A 130 23.56 -4.16 -2.45
C ARG A 130 23.29 -3.28 -3.68
N TYR A 131 22.57 -2.18 -3.50
CA TYR A 131 22.04 -1.33 -4.56
C TYR A 131 22.55 0.11 -4.51
N GLY A 132 23.40 0.46 -3.54
CA GLY A 132 23.99 1.80 -3.39
C GLY A 132 23.07 2.85 -2.77
N ARG A 133 21.82 2.50 -2.43
CA ARG A 133 20.80 3.39 -1.88
C ARG A 133 19.85 2.65 -0.94
N PHE A 134 19.26 3.36 0.03
CA PHE A 134 18.33 2.77 0.98
C PHE A 134 16.96 2.46 0.35
N LEU A 135 16.47 3.39 -0.49
CA LEU A 135 15.26 3.33 -1.32
C LEU A 135 15.56 3.91 -2.73
#